data_AF-A0AAU7QVH3-F1
#
_entry.id   AF-A0AAU7QVH3-F1
#
_cell.length_a   1.000
_cell.length_b   1.000
_cell.length_c   1.000
_cell.angle_alpha   90.00
_cell.angle_beta   90.00
_cell.angle_gamma   90.00
#
_symmetry.space_group_name_H-M   'P 1'
#
loop_
_entity.id
_entity.type
_entity.pdbx_description
1 polymer ?
#
loop_
_entity_poly.entity_id
_entity_poly.type
_entity_poly.pdbx_seq_one_letter_code
_entity_poly.pdbx_strand_id
1 'polypeptide(L)'
;MKKKNIKKNNINKKFIYNKKYIKKYNNKPIVSKFIKSTYSKNKKYKLEFFKIKTKEFLIISEIYKKYKFNKLYFKSFKIFLNKDDIYNFQNTLGEIIKNFYEKK
;
A
#
# COMPACT_ATOMS: atom_id res chain seq x y z
N MET A 1 -0.61 -42.82 19.95
CA MET A 1 0.17 -41.57 20.15
C MET A 1 -0.78 -40.42 20.51
N LYS A 2 -0.58 -39.75 21.64
CA LYS A 2 -1.46 -38.64 22.08
C LYS A 2 -1.29 -37.44 21.14
N LYS A 3 -2.39 -36.93 20.55
CA LYS A 3 -2.39 -35.71 19.71
C LYS A 3 -2.09 -34.51 20.61
N LYS A 4 -0.97 -33.79 20.36
CA LYS A 4 -0.66 -32.52 21.03
C LYS A 4 -1.60 -31.44 20.50
N ASN A 5 -2.32 -30.76 21.40
CA ASN A 5 -3.08 -29.55 21.07
C ASN A 5 -2.11 -28.41 20.79
N ILE A 6 -1.93 -28.09 19.51
CA ILE A 6 -1.19 -26.90 19.09
C ILE A 6 -2.09 -25.69 19.40
N LYS A 7 -1.71 -24.90 20.41
CA LYS A 7 -2.31 -23.59 20.66
C LYS A 7 -2.15 -22.76 19.38
N LYS A 8 -3.27 -22.42 18.73
CA LYS A 8 -3.28 -21.50 17.59
C LYS A 8 -2.78 -20.15 18.10
N ASN A 9 -1.54 -19.81 17.80
CA ASN A 9 -1.00 -18.49 18.05
C ASN A 9 -1.91 -17.47 17.39
N ASN A 10 -2.36 -16.50 18.19
CA ASN A 10 -3.20 -15.39 17.77
C ASN A 10 -2.39 -14.52 16.79
N ILE A 11 -2.40 -14.90 15.51
CA ILE A 11 -1.89 -14.05 14.45
C ILE A 11 -2.76 -12.79 14.45
N ASN A 12 -2.15 -11.69 14.89
CA ASN A 12 -2.61 -10.31 14.88
C ASN A 12 -3.87 -10.06 14.03
N LYS A 13 -5.05 -10.13 14.66
CA LYS A 13 -6.31 -9.59 14.11
C LYS A 13 -6.30 -8.05 13.99
N LYS A 14 -5.22 -7.37 14.39
CA LYS A 14 -5.06 -5.90 14.33
C LYS A 14 -5.09 -5.33 12.90
N PHE A 15 -4.87 -6.13 11.86
CA PHE A 15 -4.83 -5.62 10.48
C PHE A 15 -6.20 -5.44 9.81
N ILE A 16 -7.30 -5.95 10.39
CA ILE A 16 -8.64 -5.91 9.75
C ILE A 16 -9.40 -4.60 10.05
N TYR A 17 -8.95 -3.78 11.01
CA TYR A 17 -9.74 -2.62 11.45
C TYR A 17 -9.58 -1.33 10.62
N ASN A 18 -8.62 -1.20 9.71
CA ASN A 18 -8.41 0.09 9.03
C ASN A 18 -9.42 0.43 7.91
N LYS A 19 -10.11 -0.55 7.31
CA LYS A 19 -11.03 -0.28 6.18
C LYS A 19 -12.29 0.49 6.59
N LYS A 20 -12.78 0.32 7.82
CA LYS A 20 -14.01 0.95 8.32
C LYS A 20 -13.79 2.41 8.77
N TYR A 21 -12.60 2.73 9.28
CA TYR A 21 -12.26 4.09 9.73
C TYR A 21 -12.08 5.07 8.57
N ILE A 22 -11.56 4.63 7.42
CA ILE A 22 -11.27 5.52 6.29
C ILE A 22 -12.55 6.07 5.64
N LYS A 23 -13.67 5.33 5.68
CA LYS A 23 -14.95 5.80 5.11
C LYS A 23 -15.63 6.91 5.94
N LYS A 24 -15.26 7.07 7.22
CA LYS A 24 -15.97 7.98 8.14
C LYS A 24 -15.43 9.41 8.15
N TYR A 25 -14.29 9.64 7.52
CA TYR A 25 -13.69 10.97 7.48
C TYR A 25 -13.65 11.51 6.05
N ASN A 26 -14.20 12.71 5.86
CA ASN A 26 -14.02 13.56 4.68
C ASN A 26 -12.58 14.11 4.59
N ASN A 27 -11.58 13.25 4.84
CA ASN A 27 -10.19 13.67 4.88
C ASN A 27 -9.66 13.66 3.46
N LYS A 28 -9.66 14.84 2.84
CA LYS A 28 -8.89 15.08 1.63
C LYS A 28 -7.40 14.78 1.93
N PRO A 29 -6.66 14.18 1.00
CA PRO A 29 -5.22 13.99 1.18
C PRO A 29 -4.55 15.36 1.33
N ILE A 30 -3.56 15.46 2.23
CA ILE A 30 -2.71 16.64 2.33
C ILE A 30 -1.89 16.78 1.06
N VAL A 31 -1.32 15.66 0.60
CA VAL A 31 -0.52 15.59 -0.61
C VAL A 31 -1.02 14.42 -1.45
N SER A 32 -1.23 14.67 -2.74
CA SER A 32 -1.58 13.64 -3.72
C SER A 32 -0.70 13.80 -4.95
N LYS A 33 0.03 12.74 -5.33
CA LYS A 33 0.89 12.73 -6.51
C LYS A 33 0.63 11.49 -7.37
N PHE A 34 0.62 11.67 -8.67
CA PHE A 34 0.55 10.58 -9.64
C PHE A 34 1.93 10.27 -10.22
N ILE A 35 2.21 8.97 -10.38
CA ILE A 35 3.41 8.44 -11.02
C ILE A 35 2.96 7.55 -12.18
N LYS A 36 3.42 7.84 -13.40
CA LYS A 36 3.17 6.97 -14.55
C LYS A 36 4.16 5.79 -14.50
N SER A 37 3.68 4.57 -14.70
CA SER A 37 4.57 3.42 -14.80
C SER A 37 5.40 3.51 -16.09
N THR A 38 6.71 3.33 -15.96
CA THR A 38 7.62 3.15 -17.11
C THR A 38 7.47 1.76 -17.74
N TYR A 39 7.13 0.75 -16.94
CA TYR A 39 6.96 -0.63 -17.39
C TYR A 39 5.61 -0.92 -18.09
N SER A 40 4.57 -0.10 -17.88
CA SER A 40 3.27 -0.32 -18.54
C SER A 40 2.49 0.98 -18.73
N LYS A 41 2.20 1.31 -20.00
CA LYS A 41 1.45 2.52 -20.40
C LYS A 41 0.06 2.62 -19.74
N ASN A 42 -0.55 1.47 -19.42
CA ASN A 42 -1.89 1.38 -18.83
C ASN A 42 -1.88 1.38 -17.29
N LYS A 43 -0.70 1.48 -16.65
CA LYS A 43 -0.53 1.49 -15.19
C LYS A 43 -0.10 2.89 -14.71
N LYS A 44 -0.76 3.36 -13.66
CA LYS A 44 -0.39 4.58 -12.92
C LYS A 44 -0.43 4.27 -11.43
N TYR A 45 0.42 4.91 -10.66
CA TYR A 45 0.40 4.86 -9.21
C TYR A 45 -0.06 6.20 -8.68
N LYS A 46 -0.93 6.19 -7.68
CA LYS A 46 -1.37 7.38 -6.95
C LYS A 46 -0.89 7.25 -5.52
N LEU A 47 -0.07 8.21 -5.09
CA LEU A 47 0.45 8.30 -3.72
C LEU A 47 -0.32 9.41 -3.02
N GLU A 48 -0.97 9.09 -1.91
CA GLU A 48 -1.81 10.01 -1.17
C GLU A 48 -1.43 9.99 0.32
N PHE A 49 -0.95 11.12 0.83
CA PHE A 49 -0.61 11.28 2.24
C PHE A 49 -1.78 11.92 2.98
N PHE A 50 -2.16 11.33 4.11
CA PHE A 50 -3.27 11.81 4.93
C PHE A 50 -2.80 12.03 6.37
N LYS A 51 -3.43 12.99 7.02
CA LYS A 51 -3.35 13.19 8.47
C LYS A 51 -4.76 13.14 9.03
N ILE A 52 -4.99 12.22 9.95
CA ILE A 52 -6.27 12.06 10.65
C ILE A 52 -5.97 12.22 12.14
N LYS A 53 -6.38 13.37 12.70
CA LYS A 53 -5.99 13.78 14.05
C LYS A 53 -4.45 13.79 14.17
N THR A 54 -3.89 12.99 15.07
CA THR A 54 -2.45 12.84 15.30
C THR A 54 -1.79 11.76 14.44
N LYS A 55 -2.57 10.97 13.68
CA LYS A 55 -2.04 9.85 12.89
C LYS A 55 -1.79 10.28 11.45
N GLU A 56 -0.61 9.94 10.96
CA GLU A 56 -0.17 10.17 9.58
C GLU A 56 -0.03 8.83 8.86
N PHE A 57 -0.46 8.77 7.60
CA PHE A 57 -0.32 7.57 6.78
C PHE A 57 -0.27 7.90 5.28
N LEU A 58 0.36 7.01 4.53
CA LEU A 58 0.47 7.04 3.09
C LEU A 58 -0.35 5.90 2.49
N ILE A 59 -1.16 6.22 1.48
CA ILE A 59 -1.83 5.25 0.64
C ILE A 59 -1.13 5.24 -0.72
N ILE A 60 -0.66 4.07 -1.14
CA ILE A 60 -0.13 3.85 -2.48
C ILE A 60 -1.17 3.01 -3.23
N SER A 61 -1.78 3.59 -4.27
CA SER A 61 -2.76 2.92 -5.12
C SER A 61 -2.18 2.65 -6.50
N GLU A 62 -2.04 1.39 -6.89
CA GLU A 62 -1.83 1.03 -8.29
C GLU A 62 -3.19 1.09 -9.00
N ILE A 63 -3.26 1.82 -10.10
CA ILE A 63 -4.46 2.01 -10.91
C ILE A 63 -4.12 1.51 -12.32
N TYR A 64 -4.84 0.51 -12.79
CA TYR A 64 -4.64 0.02 -14.15
C TYR A 64 -5.93 -0.28 -14.87
N LYS A 65 -5.93 0.08 -16.15
CA LYS A 65 -7.00 -0.18 -17.10
C LYS A 65 -6.83 -1.58 -17.66
N LYS A 66 -7.84 -2.44 -17.48
CA LYS A 66 -7.88 -3.78 -18.08
C LYS A 66 -9.16 -3.91 -18.90
N TYR A 67 -9.05 -4.39 -20.12
CA TYR A 67 -10.21 -4.75 -20.94
C TYR A 67 -10.56 -6.23 -20.69
N LYS A 68 -11.84 -6.55 -20.52
CA LYS A 68 -12.37 -7.93 -20.53
C LYS A 68 -13.73 -7.92 -21.22
N PHE A 69 -13.98 -8.82 -22.17
CA PHE A 69 -15.24 -8.86 -22.94
C PHE A 69 -15.63 -7.48 -23.52
N ASN A 70 -14.66 -6.77 -24.12
CA ASN A 70 -14.80 -5.39 -24.63
C ASN A 70 -15.27 -4.34 -23.60
N LYS A 71 -15.33 -4.67 -22.30
CA LYS A 71 -15.63 -3.73 -21.22
C LYS A 71 -14.35 -3.30 -20.51
N LEU A 72 -14.22 -2.00 -20.24
CA LEU A 72 -13.10 -1.42 -19.49
C LEU A 72 -13.33 -1.60 -17.99
N TYR A 73 -12.40 -2.29 -17.32
CA TYR A 73 -12.38 -2.48 -15.88
C TYR A 73 -11.17 -1.78 -15.27
N PHE A 74 -11.39 -1.14 -14.12
CA PHE A 74 -10.31 -0.61 -13.29
C PHE A 74 -10.06 -1.58 -12.16
N LYS A 75 -8.88 -2.20 -12.12
CA LYS A 75 -8.44 -2.94 -10.95
C LYS A 75 -7.44 -2.05 -10.20
N SER A 76 -7.60 -2.01 -8.88
CA SER A 76 -6.71 -1.27 -8.02
C SER A 76 -6.20 -2.13 -6.88
N PHE A 77 -4.90 -2.01 -6.62
CA PHE A 77 -4.25 -2.55 -5.44
C PHE A 77 -3.87 -1.36 -4.55
N LYS A 78 -4.02 -1.50 -3.24
CA LYS A 78 -3.75 -0.43 -2.28
C LYS A 78 -2.86 -0.94 -1.15
N ILE A 79 -1.78 -0.22 -0.90
CA ILE A 79 -0.92 -0.37 0.27
C ILE A 79 -1.21 0.79 1.21
N PHE A 80 -1.29 0.51 2.51
CA PHE A 80 -1.43 1.51 3.56
C PHE A 80 -0.21 1.43 4.46
N LEU A 81 0.52 2.53 4.60
CA LEU A 81 1.71 2.64 5.42
C LEU A 81 1.46 3.69 6.49
N ASN A 82 1.69 3.36 7.76
CA ASN A 82 1.70 4.37 8.81
C ASN A 82 2.99 5.20 8.74
N LYS A 83 3.10 6.25 9.55
CA LYS A 83 4.29 7.11 9.59
C LYS A 83 5.61 6.35 9.68
N ASP A 84 5.73 5.42 10.61
CA ASP A 84 6.97 4.67 10.85
C ASP A 84 7.30 3.74 9.67
N ASP A 85 6.28 3.08 9.12
CA ASP A 85 6.40 2.23 7.95
C ASP A 85 6.84 3.02 6.70
N ILE A 86 6.46 4.30 6.58
CA ILE A 86 6.86 5.15 5.45
C ILE A 86 8.37 5.38 5.45
N TYR A 87 8.94 5.74 6.61
CA TYR A 87 10.39 5.95 6.72
C TYR A 87 11.16 4.65 6.48
N ASN A 88 10.70 3.55 7.07
CA ASN A 88 11.31 2.24 6.83
C ASN A 88 11.24 1.85 5.34
N PHE A 89 10.07 2.02 4.72
CA PHE A 89 9.88 1.74 3.28
C PHE A 89 10.82 2.57 2.40
N GLN A 90 10.99 3.86 2.71
CA GLN A 90 11.90 4.74 1.97
C GLN A 90 13.36 4.28 2.09
N ASN A 91 13.80 3.95 3.30
CA ASN A 91 15.17 3.51 3.55
C ASN A 91 15.47 2.18 2.84
N THR A 92 14.60 1.18 3.01
CA THR A 92 14.76 -0.13 2.35
C THR A 92 14.75 0.00 0.83
N LEU A 93 13.89 0.86 0.27
CA LEU A 93 13.89 1.10 -1.18
C LEU A 93 15.21 1.74 -1.65
N GLY A 94 15.75 2.69 -0.89
CA GLY A 94 17.04 3.30 -1.15
C GLY A 94 18.19 2.30 -1.14
N GLU A 95 18.23 1.41 -0.14
CA GLU A 95 19.22 0.32 -0.03
C GLU A 95 19.15 -0.63 -1.23
N ILE A 96 17.94 -1.05 -1.64
CA ILE A 96 17.75 -1.92 -2.81
C ILE A 96 18.30 -1.26 -4.07
N ILE A 97 17.99 0.01 -4.29
CA ILE A 97 18.45 0.76 -5.46
C ILE A 97 19.98 0.90 -5.43
N LYS A 98 20.55 1.32 -4.29
CA LYS A 98 22.01 1.47 -4.12
C LYS A 98 22.74 0.15 -4.41
N ASN A 99 22.29 -0.94 -3.80
CA ASN A 99 22.87 -2.27 -4.00
C ASN A 99 22.79 -2.77 -5.45
N PHE A 100 21.75 -2.36 -6.20
CA PHE A 100 21.61 -2.72 -7.61
C PHE A 100 22.66 -2.01 -8.49
N TYR A 101 22.97 -0.74 -8.20
CA TYR A 101 23.91 0.05 -9.00
C TYR A 101 25.39 -0.18 -8.62
N GLU A 102 25.69 -0.49 -7.36
CA GLU A 102 27.07 -0.82 -6.93
C GLU A 102 27.58 -2.18 -7.46
N LYS A 103 26.67 -3.06 -7.89
CA LYS A 103 27.01 -4.37 -8.49
C LYS A 103 27.24 -4.31 -10.00
N LYS A 104 27.07 -3.14 -10.63
CA LYS A 104 27.37 -2.91 -12.05
C LYS A 104 28.76 -2.31 -12.21
#